data_AF-A0A4R8KWY2-F1
#
_entry.id   AF-A0A4R8KWY2-F1
#
_cell.length_a   1.000
_cell.length_b   1.000
_cell.length_c   1.000
_cell.angle_alpha   90.00
_cell.angle_beta   90.00
_cell.angle_gamma   90.00
#
_symmetry.space_group_name_H-M   'P 1'
#
loop_
_entity.id
_entity.type
_entity.pdbx_description
1 polymer ?
#
loop_
_entity_poly.entity_id
_entity_poly.type
_entity_poly.pdbx_seq_one_letter_code
_entity_poly.pdbx_strand_id
1 'polypeptide(L)'
;MNSKAAKTATIARRHSLHSRMTVLSHTHPLVLQLENDLLPLFRAALPPLVAAAPQVLASVFAFSSGTASAFEDYHFGISCLLGEVPEDAPEEVALLVSVTGLDASARLSAKIVWGQPSGLVEAQTELLDGELPALHAALPGLLASLQQAVCRGRPNVTGA
;
A
#
# COMPACT_ATOMS: atom_id res chain seq x y z
N MET A 1 14.74 -7.61 32.89
CA MET A 1 14.00 -6.34 33.06
C MET A 1 14.39 -5.43 31.90
N ASN A 2 13.66 -5.57 30.78
CA ASN A 2 12.68 -4.60 30.27
C ASN A 2 13.30 -3.43 29.49
N SER A 3 13.39 -3.60 28.17
CA SER A 3 12.99 -2.55 27.22
C SER A 3 12.66 -3.19 25.86
N LYS A 4 11.48 -3.83 25.78
CA LYS A 4 10.82 -4.19 24.52
C LYS A 4 10.30 -2.88 23.91
N ALA A 5 11.16 -2.14 23.23
CA ALA A 5 10.79 -0.93 22.52
C ALA A 5 10.27 -1.31 21.11
N ALA A 6 8.93 -1.34 21.02
CA ALA A 6 8.09 -1.35 19.83
C ALA A 6 8.77 -1.07 18.47
N LYS A 7 9.25 -2.12 17.79
CA LYS A 7 9.46 -2.12 16.34
C LYS A 7 8.16 -2.56 15.67
N THR A 8 7.24 -1.63 15.50
CA THR A 8 6.01 -1.89 14.72
C THR A 8 5.91 -0.78 13.71
N ALA A 9 6.33 -1.02 12.46
CA ALA A 9 6.00 -0.19 11.31
C ALA A 9 5.40 -1.11 10.24
N THR A 10 4.30 -1.77 10.61
CA THR A 10 3.37 -2.38 9.65
C THR A 10 2.78 -1.25 8.80
N ILE A 11 2.81 -1.39 7.49
CA ILE A 11 2.32 -0.40 6.51
C ILE A 11 0.86 -0.05 6.80
N ALA A 12 0.06 -1.03 7.28
CA ALA A 12 -1.34 -0.83 7.65
C ALA A 12 -1.62 -0.65 9.18
N ARG A 13 -0.91 -1.32 10.12
CA ARG A 13 -1.33 -1.37 11.55
C ARG A 13 -1.07 -0.11 12.39
N ARG A 14 -0.17 0.81 12.01
CA ARG A 14 0.10 2.00 12.86
C ARG A 14 -1.09 2.95 13.00
N HIS A 15 -2.11 2.85 12.16
CA HIS A 15 -3.21 3.81 12.12
C HIS A 15 -4.49 3.36 12.86
N SER A 16 -4.49 2.17 13.48
CA SER A 16 -5.68 1.62 14.15
C SER A 16 -5.93 2.13 15.59
N LEU A 17 -5.23 3.16 16.08
CA LEU A 17 -5.35 3.64 17.48
C LEU A 17 -5.99 5.02 17.69
N HIS A 18 -6.54 5.69 16.68
CA HIS A 18 -7.33 6.91 16.90
C HIS A 18 -8.63 6.91 16.09
N SER A 19 -9.71 6.44 16.72
CA SER A 19 -11.09 6.41 16.20
C SER A 19 -11.74 7.80 16.00
N ARG A 20 -10.99 8.79 15.51
CA ARG A 20 -11.52 10.12 15.14
C ARG A 20 -11.03 10.67 13.80
N MET A 21 -10.06 10.05 13.14
CA MET A 21 -9.40 10.62 11.95
C MET A 21 -9.93 10.15 10.58
N THR A 22 -10.93 9.26 10.54
CA THR A 22 -11.46 8.70 9.28
C THR A 22 -12.41 9.63 8.52
N VAL A 23 -12.87 10.74 9.13
CA VAL A 23 -13.96 11.55 8.56
C VAL A 23 -13.47 12.64 7.60
N LEU A 24 -12.21 13.09 7.71
CA LEU A 24 -11.71 14.22 6.90
C LEU A 24 -11.20 13.79 5.53
N SER A 25 -10.62 12.59 5.39
CA SER A 25 -10.04 12.08 4.13
C SER A 25 -10.97 12.13 2.91
N HIS A 26 -12.29 12.02 3.10
CA HIS A 26 -13.28 11.95 2.02
C HIS A 26 -13.77 13.32 1.51
N THR A 27 -13.13 14.44 1.86
CA THR A 27 -13.59 15.76 1.40
C THR A 27 -12.80 16.33 0.22
N HIS A 28 -11.61 15.81 -0.07
CA HIS A 28 -10.82 16.31 -1.19
C HIS A 28 -11.34 15.73 -2.52
N PRO A 29 -11.68 16.56 -3.54
CA PRO A 29 -12.29 16.07 -4.79
C PRO A 29 -11.45 15.00 -5.51
N LEU A 30 -10.13 15.18 -5.55
CA LEU A 30 -9.22 14.18 -6.13
C LEU A 30 -9.20 12.86 -5.33
N VAL A 31 -9.26 12.92 -4.00
CA VAL A 31 -9.29 11.70 -3.16
C VAL A 31 -10.59 10.93 -3.40
N LEU A 32 -11.72 11.63 -3.45
CA LEU A 32 -13.01 11.04 -3.78
C LEU A 32 -13.00 10.38 -5.17
N GLN A 33 -12.42 11.03 -6.17
CA GLN A 33 -12.29 10.46 -7.50
C GLN A 33 -11.45 9.17 -7.48
N LEU A 34 -10.28 9.21 -6.84
CA LEU A 34 -9.39 8.06 -6.74
C LEU A 34 -10.04 6.90 -5.98
N GLU A 35 -10.74 7.18 -4.87
CA GLU A 35 -11.43 6.15 -4.11
C GLU A 35 -12.53 5.47 -4.95
N ASN A 36 -13.34 6.27 -5.66
CA ASN A 36 -14.41 5.77 -6.52
C ASN A 36 -13.88 4.94 -7.69
N ASP A 37 -12.77 5.36 -8.29
CA ASP A 37 -12.24 4.72 -9.49
C ASP A 37 -11.41 3.47 -9.15
N LEU A 38 -10.66 3.48 -8.04
CA LEU A 38 -9.64 2.46 -7.77
C LEU A 38 -9.95 1.49 -6.62
N LEU A 39 -10.67 1.91 -5.56
CA LEU A 39 -10.99 0.97 -4.47
C LEU A 39 -11.84 -0.21 -4.93
N PRO A 40 -12.84 -0.05 -5.84
CA PRO A 40 -13.56 -1.20 -6.38
C PRO A 40 -12.62 -2.19 -7.09
N LEU A 41 -11.63 -1.70 -7.83
CA LEU A 41 -10.64 -2.54 -8.52
C LEU A 41 -9.76 -3.29 -7.53
N PHE A 42 -9.32 -2.63 -6.45
CA PHE A 42 -8.52 -3.28 -5.42
C PHE A 42 -9.30 -4.36 -4.67
N ARG A 43 -10.57 -4.08 -4.35
CA ARG A 43 -11.47 -5.07 -3.74
C ARG A 43 -11.71 -6.27 -4.66
N ALA A 44 -11.88 -6.04 -5.96
CA ALA A 44 -12.04 -7.09 -6.96
C ALA A 44 -10.76 -7.94 -7.14
N ALA A 45 -9.58 -7.40 -6.82
CA ALA A 45 -8.32 -8.13 -6.86
C ALA A 45 -8.08 -9.02 -5.61
N LEU A 46 -8.83 -8.86 -4.52
CA LEU A 46 -8.63 -9.68 -3.31
C LEU A 46 -8.93 -11.18 -3.53
N PRO A 47 -10.05 -11.60 -4.14
CA PRO A 47 -10.33 -13.02 -4.34
C PRO A 47 -9.24 -13.78 -5.12
N PRO A 48 -8.72 -13.30 -6.27
CA PRO A 48 -7.63 -14.00 -6.97
C PRO A 48 -6.30 -13.99 -6.20
N LEU A 49 -6.03 -12.97 -5.38
CA LEU A 49 -4.87 -12.96 -4.49
C LEU A 49 -4.97 -14.07 -3.44
N VAL A 50 -6.11 -14.15 -2.74
CA VAL A 50 -6.35 -15.18 -1.71
C VAL A 50 -6.37 -16.58 -2.32
N ALA A 51 -6.93 -16.74 -3.53
CA ALA A 51 -6.92 -18.03 -4.22
C ALA A 51 -5.51 -18.51 -4.58
N ALA A 52 -4.60 -17.59 -4.93
CA ALA A 52 -3.23 -17.92 -5.30
C ALA A 52 -2.31 -18.15 -4.09
N ALA A 53 -2.61 -17.52 -2.94
CA ALA A 53 -1.87 -17.70 -1.69
C ALA A 53 -2.83 -17.74 -0.48
N PRO A 54 -3.47 -18.89 -0.20
CA PRO A 54 -4.50 -19.03 0.84
C PRO A 54 -4.04 -18.71 2.26
N GLN A 55 -2.73 -18.72 2.52
CA GLN A 55 -2.10 -18.41 3.80
C GLN A 55 -1.97 -16.91 4.08
N VAL A 56 -2.28 -16.06 3.10
CA VAL A 56 -2.12 -14.60 3.20
C VAL A 56 -3.43 -13.93 3.61
N LEU A 57 -3.32 -12.94 4.48
CA LEU A 57 -4.42 -12.03 4.81
C LEU A 57 -4.30 -10.78 3.95
N ALA A 58 -5.09 -10.71 2.87
CA ALA A 58 -5.15 -9.56 1.98
C ALA A 58 -6.29 -8.60 2.37
N SER A 59 -6.00 -7.30 2.45
CA SER A 59 -7.00 -6.28 2.78
C SER A 59 -6.74 -4.97 2.02
N VAL A 60 -7.81 -4.24 1.72
CA VAL A 60 -7.71 -2.89 1.16
C VAL A 60 -7.57 -1.88 2.30
N PHE A 61 -6.64 -0.94 2.16
CA PHE A 61 -6.44 0.15 3.11
C PHE A 61 -6.50 1.51 2.41
N ALA A 62 -6.81 2.55 3.19
CA ALA A 62 -6.75 3.93 2.77
C ALA A 62 -6.57 4.86 3.98
N PHE A 63 -5.68 5.84 3.90
CA PHE A 63 -5.42 6.81 4.97
C PHE A 63 -4.73 8.08 4.44
N SER A 64 -5.00 9.22 5.07
CA SER A 64 -4.22 10.44 4.88
C SER A 64 -2.97 10.46 5.77
N SER A 65 -1.91 11.10 5.31
CA SER A 65 -0.73 11.43 6.11
C SER A 65 -0.28 12.88 5.86
N GLY A 66 0.52 13.43 6.77
CA GLY A 66 0.93 14.83 6.71
C GLY A 66 1.19 15.46 8.07
N THR A 67 2.03 16.48 8.07
CA THR A 67 2.33 17.32 9.24
C THR A 67 1.83 18.76 9.06
N ALA A 68 1.70 19.23 7.81
CA ALA A 68 1.26 20.58 7.48
C ALA A 68 -0.26 20.70 7.32
N SER A 69 -0.91 19.67 6.78
CA SER A 69 -2.38 19.60 6.65
C SER A 69 -2.87 18.16 6.74
N ALA A 70 -4.18 17.97 6.95
CA ALA A 70 -4.81 16.65 6.92
C ALA A 70 -4.83 15.99 5.53
N PHE A 71 -4.37 16.71 4.50
CA PHE A 71 -4.35 16.29 3.10
C PHE A 71 -2.99 16.55 2.45
N GLU A 72 -1.89 16.53 3.21
CA GLU A 72 -0.58 16.69 2.60
C GLU A 72 -0.32 15.52 1.63
N ASP A 73 -0.53 14.30 2.14
CA ASP A 73 -0.44 13.07 1.39
C ASP A 73 -1.65 12.15 1.64
N TYR A 74 -1.95 11.31 0.67
CA TYR A 74 -2.99 10.29 0.77
C TYR A 74 -2.51 8.96 0.21
N HIS A 75 -2.74 7.87 0.94
CA HIS A 75 -2.21 6.55 0.64
C HIS A 75 -3.32 5.51 0.67
N PHE A 76 -3.36 4.65 -0.34
CA PHE A 76 -4.36 3.60 -0.45
C PHE A 76 -3.83 2.45 -1.30
N GLY A 77 -4.41 1.27 -1.15
CA GLY A 77 -3.85 0.09 -1.79
C GLY A 77 -4.34 -1.23 -1.23
N ILE A 78 -3.54 -2.27 -1.48
CA ILE A 78 -3.76 -3.63 -0.96
C ILE A 78 -2.57 -3.97 -0.07
N SER A 79 -2.83 -4.31 1.19
CA SER A 79 -1.85 -4.89 2.11
C SER A 79 -2.07 -6.40 2.17
N CYS A 80 -0.99 -7.16 2.00
CA CYS A 80 -0.96 -8.61 2.13
C CYS A 80 -0.05 -8.97 3.30
N LEU A 81 -0.65 -9.38 4.42
CA LEU A 81 0.09 -9.95 5.54
C LEU A 81 0.40 -11.41 5.23
N LEU A 82 1.67 -11.73 5.26
CA LEU A 82 2.17 -13.08 5.06
C LEU A 82 1.92 -13.91 6.33
N GLY A 83 1.86 -15.23 6.17
CA GLY A 83 1.74 -16.17 7.27
C GLY A 83 3.00 -16.20 8.15
N GLU A 84 3.27 -17.33 8.81
CA GLU A 84 4.47 -17.47 9.65
C GLU A 84 5.76 -17.16 8.86
N VAL A 85 6.35 -15.99 9.13
CA VAL A 85 7.64 -15.55 8.56
C VAL A 85 8.72 -15.52 9.65
N PRO A 86 9.99 -15.73 9.29
CA PRO A 86 11.12 -15.49 10.19
C PRO A 86 11.14 -14.06 10.76
N GLU A 87 11.73 -13.88 11.95
CA GLU A 87 11.82 -12.57 12.62
C GLU A 87 12.60 -11.51 11.81
N ASP A 88 13.53 -11.95 10.96
CA ASP A 88 14.34 -11.11 10.08
C ASP A 88 13.73 -10.93 8.67
N ALA A 89 12.56 -11.50 8.41
CA ALA A 89 11.85 -11.40 7.15
C ALA A 89 10.67 -10.41 7.22
N PRO A 90 10.30 -9.74 6.11
CA PRO A 90 9.14 -8.88 6.09
C PRO A 90 7.84 -9.67 6.22
N GLU A 91 6.98 -9.27 7.16
CA GLU A 91 5.65 -9.87 7.40
C GLU A 91 4.57 -9.37 6.44
N GLU A 92 4.91 -8.40 5.59
CA GLU A 92 3.95 -7.69 4.75
C GLU A 92 4.55 -7.38 3.38
N VAL A 93 3.72 -7.48 2.35
CA VAL A 93 3.97 -6.87 1.04
C VAL A 93 2.71 -6.11 0.64
N ALA A 94 2.87 -4.90 0.12
CA ALA A 94 1.74 -4.03 -0.19
C ALA A 94 1.87 -3.41 -1.57
N LEU A 95 0.76 -3.37 -2.32
CA LEU A 95 0.55 -2.37 -3.36
C LEU A 95 0.20 -1.06 -2.65
N LEU A 96 1.04 -0.06 -2.81
CA LEU A 96 0.87 1.27 -2.23
C LEU A 96 0.76 2.29 -3.36
N VAL A 97 -0.43 2.88 -3.49
CA VAL A 97 -0.66 4.09 -4.29
C VAL A 97 -0.63 5.29 -3.37
N SER A 98 0.17 6.29 -3.71
CA SER A 98 0.32 7.52 -2.94
C SER A 98 0.03 8.72 -3.81
N VAL A 99 -0.70 9.67 -3.26
CA VAL A 99 -0.88 11.02 -3.79
C VAL A 99 -0.15 11.96 -2.85
N THR A 100 0.79 12.74 -3.37
CA THR A 100 1.50 13.73 -2.58
C THR A 100 1.22 15.14 -3.08
N GLY A 101 1.21 16.11 -2.17
CA GLY A 101 1.01 17.51 -2.50
C GLY A 101 -0.40 17.85 -3.00
N LEU A 102 -1.45 17.24 -2.42
CA LEU A 102 -2.85 17.45 -2.84
C LEU A 102 -3.24 18.94 -2.85
N ASP A 103 -2.75 19.71 -1.88
CA ASP A 103 -3.09 21.13 -1.72
C ASP A 103 -2.38 22.07 -2.73
N ALA A 104 -1.43 21.58 -3.53
CA ALA A 104 -0.62 22.43 -4.42
C ALA A 104 -0.42 21.85 -5.83
N SER A 105 0.14 20.64 -5.92
CA SER A 105 0.48 19.99 -7.19
C SER A 105 0.53 18.50 -6.96
N ALA A 106 -0.65 17.88 -7.00
CA ALA A 106 -0.82 16.46 -6.72
C ALA A 106 0.05 15.60 -7.64
N ARG A 107 0.80 14.66 -7.05
CA ARG A 107 1.61 13.68 -7.78
C ARG A 107 1.20 12.28 -7.37
N LEU A 108 0.81 11.47 -8.35
CA LEU A 108 0.54 10.06 -8.14
C LEU A 108 1.81 9.23 -8.25
N SER A 109 1.93 8.22 -7.39
CA SER A 109 2.92 7.16 -7.51
C SER A 109 2.31 5.83 -7.08
N ALA A 110 2.79 4.73 -7.66
CA ALA A 110 2.36 3.38 -7.31
C ALA A 110 3.55 2.44 -7.22
N LYS A 111 3.64 1.70 -6.12
CA LYS A 111 4.75 0.78 -5.83
C LYS A 111 4.24 -0.50 -5.18
N ILE A 112 4.94 -1.60 -5.42
CA ILE A 112 4.87 -2.80 -4.60
C ILE A 112 6.06 -2.74 -3.64
N VAL A 113 5.79 -2.76 -2.33
CA VAL A 113 6.82 -2.59 -1.30
C VAL A 113 6.73 -3.69 -0.25
N TRP A 114 7.88 -4.18 0.17
CA TRP A 114 8.01 -5.08 1.30
C TRP A 114 8.04 -4.27 2.60
N GLY A 115 7.31 -4.76 3.60
CA GLY A 115 7.32 -4.21 4.94
C GLY A 115 8.69 -4.25 5.59
N GLN A 116 8.77 -3.71 6.80
CA GLN A 116 9.97 -3.87 7.63
C GLN A 116 10.17 -5.35 8.00
N PRO A 117 11.43 -5.80 8.19
CA PRO A 117 12.65 -5.02 8.19
C PRO A 117 13.25 -4.74 6.80
N SER A 118 12.69 -5.33 5.73
CA SER A 118 13.26 -5.24 4.39
C SER A 118 13.15 -3.83 3.79
N GLY A 119 11.93 -3.27 3.75
CA GLY A 119 11.67 -1.98 3.09
C GLY A 119 11.95 -1.96 1.58
N LEU A 120 12.22 -3.11 0.96
CA LEU A 120 12.58 -3.19 -0.46
C LEU A 120 11.39 -2.86 -1.36
N VAL A 121 11.66 -2.15 -2.45
CA VAL A 121 10.70 -1.94 -3.53
C VAL A 121 10.78 -3.13 -4.47
N GLU A 122 9.69 -3.90 -4.56
CA GLU A 122 9.57 -5.05 -5.46
C GLU A 122 9.34 -4.60 -6.90
N ALA A 123 8.47 -3.61 -7.08
CA ALA A 123 8.14 -3.03 -8.37
C ALA A 123 7.68 -1.59 -8.18
N GLN A 124 7.91 -0.74 -9.17
CA GLN A 124 7.38 0.62 -9.18
C GLN A 124 6.99 1.02 -10.60
N THR A 125 5.97 1.86 -10.69
CA THR A 125 5.62 2.56 -11.92
C THR A 125 5.90 4.04 -11.72
N GLU A 126 6.71 4.60 -12.60
CA GLU A 126 6.81 6.05 -12.76
C GLU A 126 5.61 6.54 -13.56
N LEU A 127 4.70 7.25 -12.92
CA LEU A 127 3.57 7.90 -13.56
C LEU A 127 4.06 9.26 -14.07
N LEU A 128 4.56 9.29 -15.31
CA LEU A 128 5.26 10.45 -15.89
C LEU A 128 4.44 11.75 -15.84
N ASP A 129 3.11 11.64 -15.93
CA ASP A 129 2.20 12.80 -15.83
C ASP A 129 1.45 12.86 -14.49
N GLY A 130 1.69 11.89 -13.58
CA GLY A 130 0.96 11.80 -12.32
C GLY A 130 -0.55 11.63 -12.49
N GLU A 131 -1.01 11.21 -13.69
CA GLU A 131 -2.42 11.16 -14.04
C GLU A 131 -3.06 9.80 -13.81
N LEU A 132 -4.35 9.83 -13.51
CA LEU A 132 -5.17 8.67 -13.22
C LEU A 132 -5.26 7.65 -14.38
N PRO A 133 -5.30 8.02 -15.68
CA PRO A 133 -5.28 7.05 -16.77
C PRO A 133 -3.99 6.21 -16.84
N ALA A 134 -2.84 6.83 -16.55
CA ALA A 134 -1.56 6.11 -16.51
C ALA A 134 -1.54 5.09 -15.37
N LEU A 135 -2.14 5.41 -14.22
CA LEU A 135 -2.30 4.49 -13.11
C LEU A 135 -3.23 3.32 -13.47
N HIS A 136 -4.36 3.60 -14.14
CA HIS A 136 -5.25 2.53 -14.63
C HIS A 136 -4.54 1.59 -15.59
N ALA A 137 -3.72 2.12 -16.50
CA ALA A 137 -2.96 1.32 -17.46
C ALA A 137 -1.89 0.44 -16.77
N ALA A 138 -1.26 0.94 -15.72
CA ALA A 138 -0.23 0.20 -14.97
C ALA A 138 -0.80 -0.82 -13.98
N LEU A 139 -2.05 -0.64 -13.54
CA LEU A 139 -2.63 -1.42 -12.44
C LEU A 139 -2.63 -2.95 -12.68
N PRO A 140 -2.99 -3.49 -13.86
CA PRO A 140 -2.92 -4.93 -14.10
C PRO A 140 -1.52 -5.51 -13.90
N GLY A 141 -0.49 -4.80 -14.35
CA GLY A 141 0.91 -5.20 -14.16
C GLY A 141 1.32 -5.18 -12.69
N LEU A 142 0.95 -4.12 -11.96
CA LEU A 142 1.21 -4.00 -10.52
C LEU A 142 0.51 -5.11 -9.71
N LEU A 143 -0.74 -5.45 -10.04
CA LEU A 143 -1.47 -6.53 -9.37
C LEU A 143 -0.84 -7.90 -9.65
N ALA A 144 -0.38 -8.14 -10.89
CA ALA A 144 0.36 -9.35 -11.21
C ALA A 144 1.67 -9.44 -10.43
N SER A 145 2.44 -8.35 -10.33
CA SER A 145 3.66 -8.29 -9.51
C SER A 145 3.37 -8.51 -8.03
N LEU A 146 2.29 -7.93 -7.49
CA LEU A 146 1.87 -8.17 -6.11
C LEU A 146 1.56 -9.65 -5.89
N GLN A 147 0.77 -10.28 -6.77
CA GLN A 147 0.45 -11.70 -6.67
C GLN A 147 1.71 -12.58 -6.70
N GLN A 148 2.65 -12.30 -7.61
CA GLN A 148 3.92 -13.01 -7.68
C GLN A 148 4.75 -12.86 -6.40
N ALA A 149 4.83 -11.64 -5.85
CA ALA A 149 5.53 -11.36 -4.60
C ALA A 149 4.91 -12.09 -3.41
N VAL A 150 3.58 -12.06 -3.30
CA VAL A 150 2.80 -12.76 -2.27
C VAL A 150 3.00 -14.27 -2.35
N CYS A 151 2.89 -14.86 -3.54
CA CYS A 151 3.11 -16.30 -3.74
C CYS A 151 4.54 -16.73 -3.40
N ARG A 152 5.52 -15.85 -3.66
CA ARG A 152 6.93 -16.10 -3.33
C ARG A 152 7.21 -15.95 -1.83
N GLY A 153 6.46 -15.11 -1.13
CA GLY A 153 6.53 -14.93 0.34
C GLY A 153 7.82 -14.28 0.86
N ARG A 154 8.70 -13.79 -0.02
CA ARG A 154 9.94 -13.09 0.35
C ARG A 154 10.40 -12.13 -0.75
N PRO A 155 11.19 -11.08 -0.44
CA PRO A 155 11.76 -10.19 -1.46
C PRO A 155 12.59 -10.94 -2.49
N ASN A 156 12.53 -10.49 -3.75
CA ASN A 156 13.45 -10.99 -4.76
C ASN A 156 14.81 -10.31 -4.57
N VAL A 157 15.70 -10.95 -3.82
CA VAL A 157 17.08 -10.46 -3.65
C VAL A 157 17.87 -10.90 -4.88
N THR A 158 17.74 -10.18 -6.00
CA THR A 158 18.81 -10.23 -7.00
C THR A 158 20.00 -9.52 -6.39
N GLY A 159 20.97 -10.30 -5.94
CA GLY A 159 22.20 -9.79 -5.33
C GLY A 159 22.88 -8.75 -6.23
N ALA A 160 23.22 -7.63 -5.63
CA ALA A 160 24.31 -6.79 -6.13
C ALA A 160 25.65 -7.45 -5.79
#